data_AF-A0A955DVR0-F1
#
_entry.id   AF-A0A955DVR0-F1
#
_cell.length_a   1.000
_cell.length_b   1.000
_cell.length_c   1.000
_cell.angle_alpha   90.00
_cell.angle_beta   90.00
_cell.angle_gamma   90.00
#
_symmetry.space_group_name_H-M   'P 1'
#
loop_
_entity.id
_entity.type
_entity.pdbx_description
1 polymer ?
#
loop_
_entity_poly.entity_id
_entity_poly.type
_entity_poly.pdbx_seq_one_letter_code
_entity_poly.pdbx_strand_id
1 'polypeptide(L)'
;DILFVIDNSGSMSDNQRALADNVSSFFAVFEDAGISDYQLGIITTDRAQLVGSIITDELPDPATEFASQARVGTSGRDVERGIDMASDAIASGADGLIREDGTLSLIFVSDEPDQSITSADALVTQLYALKGDPDKVVVHAVAGDVPGGCFSAEPGLGYDEVVAATGGLFLSICATDWGAALEVIAEGAGGRIDTFPLSEDPYEPSIEVRIDGRPVVDGWTYDAEDNAIHFDEDHVPEGGSAIDVDYTLGSSCER
;
A
#
# COMPACT_ATOMS: atom_id res chain seq x y z
N ASP A 1 -0.22 -1.92 11.29
CA ASP A 1 -1.38 -2.81 11.06
C ASP A 1 -1.83 -2.70 9.62
N ILE A 2 -2.25 -3.80 9.02
CA ILE A 2 -2.54 -3.89 7.59
C ILE A 2 -3.91 -4.53 7.43
N LEU A 3 -4.82 -3.83 6.76
CA LEU A 3 -6.15 -4.35 6.45
C LEU A 3 -6.29 -4.48 4.94
N PHE A 4 -6.46 -5.70 4.46
CA PHE A 4 -6.84 -5.97 3.07
C PHE A 4 -8.36 -6.04 2.95
N VAL A 5 -8.90 -5.37 1.95
CA VAL A 5 -10.30 -5.47 1.53
C VAL A 5 -10.31 -6.09 0.14
N ILE A 6 -10.68 -7.36 0.08
CA ILE A 6 -10.62 -8.15 -1.15
C ILE A 6 -12.03 -8.35 -1.68
N ASP A 7 -12.24 -7.88 -2.90
CA ASP A 7 -13.44 -8.13 -3.67
C ASP A 7 -13.69 -9.64 -3.86
N ASN A 8 -14.90 -10.05 -3.49
CA ASN A 8 -15.36 -11.44 -3.50
C ASN A 8 -16.42 -11.70 -4.58
N SER A 9 -16.49 -10.85 -5.61
CA SER A 9 -17.35 -10.99 -6.79
C SER A 9 -16.95 -12.19 -7.66
N GLY A 10 -17.81 -12.48 -8.64
CA GLY A 10 -17.64 -13.61 -9.57
C GLY A 10 -16.39 -13.54 -10.46
N SER A 11 -15.93 -12.33 -10.79
CA SER A 11 -14.82 -12.08 -11.71
C SER A 11 -13.46 -12.14 -11.03
N MET A 12 -13.41 -12.00 -9.71
CA MET A 12 -12.16 -11.94 -8.94
C MET A 12 -11.40 -13.27 -8.77
N SER A 13 -11.88 -14.40 -9.30
CA SER A 13 -11.23 -15.72 -9.13
C SER A 13 -9.75 -15.71 -9.50
N ASP A 14 -9.42 -15.18 -10.68
CA ASP A 14 -8.05 -15.18 -11.20
C ASP A 14 -7.18 -14.14 -10.47
N ASN A 15 -7.77 -13.01 -10.08
CA ASN A 15 -7.09 -11.96 -9.32
C ASN A 15 -6.76 -12.42 -7.88
N GLN A 16 -7.71 -13.07 -7.19
CA GLN A 16 -7.47 -13.67 -5.86
C GLN A 16 -6.37 -14.74 -5.94
N ARG A 17 -6.34 -15.51 -7.03
CA ARG A 17 -5.26 -16.48 -7.26
C ARG A 17 -3.92 -15.78 -7.50
N ALA A 18 -3.88 -14.75 -8.33
CA ALA A 18 -2.65 -14.01 -8.60
C ALA A 18 -2.09 -13.37 -7.32
N LEU A 19 -2.96 -12.74 -6.51
CA LEU A 19 -2.61 -12.21 -5.20
C LEU A 19 -2.03 -13.30 -4.29
N ALA A 20 -2.73 -14.43 -4.13
CA ALA A 20 -2.30 -15.53 -3.26
C ALA A 20 -1.00 -16.20 -3.75
N ASP A 21 -0.80 -16.32 -5.06
CA ASP A 21 0.37 -16.98 -5.65
C ASP A 21 1.62 -16.06 -5.60
N ASN A 22 1.47 -14.74 -5.43
CA ASN A 22 2.58 -13.77 -5.39
C ASN A 22 2.84 -13.12 -4.01
N VAL A 23 2.01 -13.38 -3.00
CA VAL A 23 2.17 -12.72 -1.68
C VAL A 23 3.51 -12.99 -0.99
N SER A 24 4.25 -14.03 -1.37
CA SER A 24 5.60 -14.25 -0.81
C SER A 24 6.53 -13.05 -1.05
N SER A 25 6.38 -12.29 -2.14
CA SER A 25 7.17 -11.08 -2.36
C SER A 25 6.83 -9.97 -1.37
N PHE A 26 5.54 -9.83 -1.03
CA PHE A 26 5.07 -8.90 0.01
C PHE A 26 5.75 -9.18 1.36
N PHE A 27 5.74 -10.43 1.82
CA PHE A 27 6.34 -10.78 3.10
C PHE A 27 7.88 -10.75 3.08
N ALA A 28 8.50 -11.03 1.92
CA ALA A 28 9.95 -10.89 1.77
C ALA A 28 10.40 -9.44 2.04
N VAL A 29 9.66 -8.43 1.57
CA VAL A 29 9.96 -7.02 1.90
C VAL A 29 9.93 -6.76 3.41
N PHE A 30 8.97 -7.34 4.12
CA PHE A 30 8.88 -7.17 5.58
C PHE A 30 10.06 -7.86 6.29
N GLU A 31 10.44 -9.05 5.84
CA GLU A 31 11.60 -9.79 6.37
C GLU A 31 12.92 -9.04 6.10
N ASP A 32 13.13 -8.60 4.86
CA ASP A 32 14.34 -7.91 4.41
C ASP A 32 14.48 -6.52 5.07
N ALA A 33 13.36 -5.82 5.26
CA ALA A 33 13.31 -4.56 6.00
C ALA A 33 13.30 -4.75 7.53
N GLY A 34 13.41 -5.98 8.05
CA GLY A 34 13.42 -6.25 9.49
C GLY A 34 12.12 -5.87 10.23
N ILE A 35 11.01 -5.68 9.49
CA ILE A 35 9.70 -5.35 10.04
C ILE A 35 9.11 -6.60 10.70
N SER A 36 9.17 -6.62 12.03
CA SER A 36 8.80 -7.76 12.87
C SER A 36 7.67 -7.44 13.85
N ASP A 37 6.93 -6.35 13.66
CA ASP A 37 5.74 -6.05 14.49
C ASP A 37 4.54 -5.64 13.62
N TYR A 38 4.03 -6.59 12.84
CA TYR A 38 2.86 -6.39 12.01
C TYR A 38 1.67 -7.25 12.45
N GLN A 39 0.48 -6.70 12.23
CA GLN A 39 -0.77 -7.43 12.25
C GLN A 39 -1.45 -7.22 10.91
N LEU A 40 -1.83 -8.30 10.25
CA LEU A 40 -2.52 -8.28 8.96
C LEU A 40 -3.86 -8.99 9.08
N GLY A 41 -4.91 -8.36 8.57
CA GLY A 41 -6.24 -8.95 8.46
C GLY A 41 -6.81 -8.78 7.05
N ILE A 42 -7.72 -9.69 6.70
CA ILE A 42 -8.44 -9.66 5.41
C ILE A 42 -9.93 -9.60 5.70
N ILE A 43 -10.62 -8.66 5.06
CA ILE A 43 -12.08 -8.58 4.96
C ILE A 43 -12.50 -8.61 3.48
N THR A 44 -13.80 -8.58 3.22
CA THR A 44 -14.32 -8.55 1.85
C THR A 44 -15.22 -7.35 1.60
N THR A 45 -15.57 -7.11 0.35
CA THR A 45 -16.51 -6.04 -0.07
C THR A 45 -17.96 -6.29 0.37
N ASP A 46 -18.26 -7.51 0.86
CA ASP A 46 -19.56 -7.88 1.44
C ASP A 46 -19.58 -7.98 2.97
N ARG A 47 -18.40 -8.06 3.61
CA ARG A 47 -18.29 -8.41 5.03
C ARG A 47 -17.13 -7.70 5.72
N ALA A 48 -17.47 -6.93 6.76
CA ALA A 48 -16.52 -6.17 7.59
C ALA A 48 -15.80 -6.96 8.70
N GLN A 49 -16.14 -8.24 8.92
CA GLN A 49 -15.41 -9.09 9.88
C GLN A 49 -14.28 -9.83 9.19
N LEU A 50 -13.20 -10.11 9.94
CA LEU A 50 -12.05 -10.82 9.39
C LEU A 50 -12.45 -12.19 8.83
N VAL A 51 -11.90 -12.52 7.67
CA VAL A 51 -12.07 -13.80 6.98
C VAL A 51 -11.47 -14.93 7.80
N GLY A 52 -10.26 -14.72 8.32
CA GLY A 52 -9.56 -15.64 9.20
C GLY A 52 -8.97 -14.96 10.43
N SER A 53 -8.03 -15.64 11.08
CA SER A 53 -7.27 -15.06 12.20
C SER A 53 -6.31 -13.99 11.70
N ILE A 54 -6.01 -13.03 12.57
CA ILE A 54 -4.96 -12.03 12.33
C ILE A 54 -3.62 -12.75 12.07
N ILE A 55 -2.97 -12.34 10.98
CA ILE A 55 -1.67 -12.84 10.54
C ILE A 55 -0.60 -11.95 11.16
N THR A 56 0.37 -12.56 11.83
CA THR A 56 1.47 -11.86 12.53
C THR A 56 2.82 -12.48 12.15
N ASP A 57 3.89 -11.77 12.47
CA ASP A 57 5.28 -12.21 12.32
C ASP A 57 5.60 -13.46 13.18
N GLU A 58 4.82 -13.71 14.23
CA GLU A 58 4.97 -14.90 15.08
C GLU A 58 4.51 -16.20 14.39
N LEU A 59 3.80 -16.11 13.27
CA LEU A 59 3.35 -17.29 12.53
C LEU A 59 4.53 -17.97 11.84
N PRO A 60 4.61 -19.31 11.86
CA PRO A 60 5.69 -20.04 11.17
C PRO A 60 5.73 -19.82 9.65
N ASP A 61 4.59 -19.50 9.05
CA ASP A 61 4.44 -19.28 7.61
C ASP A 61 3.27 -18.29 7.35
N PRO A 62 3.50 -16.99 7.52
CA PRO A 62 2.47 -15.97 7.37
C PRO A 62 2.01 -15.83 5.91
N ALA A 63 2.90 -16.08 4.94
CA ALA A 63 2.59 -16.04 3.52
C ALA A 63 1.58 -17.13 3.12
N THR A 64 1.78 -18.38 3.58
CA THR A 64 0.81 -19.46 3.34
C THR A 64 -0.53 -19.18 4.01
N GLU A 65 -0.53 -18.63 5.23
CA GLU A 65 -1.77 -18.26 5.92
C GLU A 65 -2.52 -17.17 5.15
N PHE A 66 -1.82 -16.13 4.67
CA PHE A 66 -2.41 -15.09 3.82
C PHE A 66 -2.97 -15.68 2.54
N ALA A 67 -2.19 -16.49 1.82
CA ALA A 67 -2.61 -17.08 0.55
C ALA A 67 -3.86 -17.96 0.69
N SER A 68 -4.06 -18.58 1.85
CA SER A 68 -5.28 -19.30 2.20
C SER A 68 -6.46 -18.35 2.42
N GLN A 69 -6.28 -17.29 3.23
CA GLN A 69 -7.34 -16.34 3.55
C GLN A 69 -7.73 -15.42 2.36
N ALA A 70 -6.78 -15.07 1.48
CA ALA A 70 -7.00 -14.20 0.32
C ALA A 70 -7.89 -14.82 -0.76
N ARG A 71 -8.07 -16.15 -0.73
CA ARG A 71 -9.07 -16.88 -1.54
C ARG A 71 -10.44 -16.79 -0.87
N VAL A 72 -10.94 -15.56 -0.76
CA VAL A 72 -12.18 -15.22 -0.06
C VAL A 72 -13.44 -15.81 -0.71
N GLY A 73 -13.31 -16.32 -1.94
CA GLY A 73 -14.39 -16.89 -2.73
C GLY A 73 -14.99 -15.88 -3.69
N THR A 74 -15.88 -16.36 -4.56
CA THR A 74 -16.44 -15.57 -5.69
C THR A 74 -17.97 -15.56 -5.68
N SER A 75 -18.55 -15.77 -4.50
CA SER A 75 -20.01 -15.81 -4.31
C SER A 75 -20.57 -14.50 -3.73
N GLY A 76 -19.80 -13.43 -3.86
CA GLY A 76 -20.17 -12.10 -3.41
C GLY A 76 -21.25 -11.47 -4.26
N ARG A 77 -21.65 -10.27 -3.87
CA ARG A 77 -22.61 -9.46 -4.62
C ARG A 77 -21.91 -8.71 -5.74
N ASP A 78 -22.66 -8.41 -6.80
CA ASP A 78 -22.21 -7.56 -7.92
C ASP A 78 -22.17 -6.05 -7.56
N VAL A 79 -22.09 -5.72 -6.26
CA VAL A 79 -22.10 -4.33 -5.77
C VAL A 79 -20.97 -4.20 -4.76
N GLU A 80 -19.81 -3.80 -5.27
CA GLU A 80 -18.60 -3.67 -4.46
C GLU A 80 -18.71 -2.51 -3.49
N ARG A 81 -18.74 -2.83 -2.20
CA ARG A 81 -18.86 -1.86 -1.11
C ARG A 81 -17.64 -1.88 -0.19
N GLY A 82 -16.46 -1.87 -0.80
CA GLY A 82 -15.19 -1.93 -0.10
C GLY A 82 -15.04 -0.81 0.93
N ILE A 83 -15.36 0.43 0.57
CA ILE A 83 -15.27 1.59 1.46
C ILE A 83 -16.21 1.45 2.66
N ASP A 84 -17.46 1.03 2.45
CA ASP A 84 -18.40 0.78 3.56
C ASP A 84 -17.91 -0.36 4.47
N MET A 85 -17.37 -1.45 3.91
CA MET A 85 -16.87 -2.57 4.71
C MET A 85 -15.60 -2.20 5.50
N ALA A 86 -14.71 -1.41 4.91
CA ALA A 86 -13.57 -0.84 5.63
C ALA A 86 -14.05 0.07 6.78
N SER A 87 -15.00 0.97 6.50
CA SER A 87 -15.57 1.88 7.50
C SER A 87 -16.20 1.14 8.68
N ASP A 88 -16.98 0.09 8.40
CA ASP A 88 -17.63 -0.76 9.40
C ASP A 88 -16.60 -1.59 10.20
N ALA A 89 -15.57 -2.11 9.54
CA ALA A 89 -14.50 -2.87 10.19
C ALA A 89 -13.75 -1.97 11.18
N ILE A 90 -13.36 -0.77 10.74
CA ILE A 90 -12.69 0.23 11.57
C ILE A 90 -13.55 0.63 12.77
N ALA A 91 -14.84 0.91 12.55
CA ALA A 91 -15.76 1.31 13.61
C ALA A 91 -15.97 0.22 14.68
N SER A 92 -15.83 -1.05 14.28
CA SER A 92 -15.93 -2.20 15.19
C SER A 92 -14.60 -2.62 15.83
N GLY A 93 -13.49 -1.97 15.46
CA GLY A 93 -12.14 -2.31 15.92
C GLY A 93 -11.48 -3.46 15.16
N ALA A 94 -12.07 -3.89 14.04
CA ALA A 94 -11.56 -4.91 13.12
C ALA A 94 -11.07 -6.18 13.84
N ASP A 95 -11.88 -6.70 14.76
CA ASP A 95 -11.57 -7.89 15.57
C ASP A 95 -10.22 -7.81 16.35
N GLY A 96 -9.79 -6.59 16.70
CA GLY A 96 -8.53 -6.35 17.42
C GLY A 96 -7.30 -6.22 16.52
N LEU A 97 -7.49 -6.11 15.20
CA LEU A 97 -6.42 -5.88 14.23
C LEU A 97 -5.75 -4.51 14.40
N ILE A 98 -6.55 -3.48 14.71
CA ILE A 98 -6.06 -2.10 14.71
C ILE A 98 -5.62 -1.72 16.13
N ARG A 99 -4.31 -1.52 16.30
CA ARG A 99 -3.68 -1.07 17.55
C ARG A 99 -3.67 0.45 17.61
N GLU A 100 -3.75 0.99 18.83
CA GLU A 100 -3.79 2.45 19.06
C GLU A 100 -2.48 3.13 18.63
N ASP A 101 -1.33 2.54 18.99
CA ASP A 101 -0.02 3.16 18.75
C ASP A 101 0.59 2.85 17.37
N GLY A 102 0.05 1.87 16.63
CA GLY A 102 0.59 1.46 15.33
C GLY A 102 0.17 2.35 14.16
N THR A 103 0.90 2.29 13.05
CA THR A 103 0.43 2.79 11.74
C THR A 103 -0.68 1.90 11.19
N LEU A 104 -1.46 2.39 10.24
CA LEU A 104 -2.48 1.64 9.52
C LEU A 104 -2.28 1.80 8.00
N SER A 105 -2.06 0.68 7.34
CA SER A 105 -2.15 0.54 5.90
C SER A 105 -3.46 -0.17 5.53
N LEU A 106 -4.27 0.45 4.68
CA LEU A 106 -5.49 -0.16 4.13
C LEU A 106 -5.26 -0.43 2.65
N ILE A 107 -5.57 -1.64 2.19
CA ILE A 107 -5.29 -2.06 0.81
C ILE A 107 -6.59 -2.59 0.19
N PHE A 108 -7.09 -1.89 -0.81
CA PHE A 108 -8.23 -2.34 -1.60
C PHE A 108 -7.77 -3.20 -2.78
N VAL A 109 -8.46 -4.29 -3.06
CA VAL A 109 -8.22 -5.14 -4.24
C VAL A 109 -9.56 -5.45 -4.90
N SER A 110 -9.83 -4.87 -6.07
CA SER A 110 -11.12 -5.01 -6.76
C SER A 110 -10.99 -4.75 -8.27
N ASP A 111 -11.76 -5.46 -9.09
CA ASP A 111 -11.84 -5.24 -10.53
C ASP A 111 -13.02 -4.35 -10.95
N GLU A 112 -13.72 -3.75 -9.99
CA GLU A 112 -14.88 -2.87 -10.18
C GLU A 112 -14.75 -1.55 -9.37
N PRO A 113 -15.49 -0.48 -9.74
CA PRO A 113 -15.54 0.74 -8.93
C PRO A 113 -16.20 0.49 -7.57
N ASP A 114 -15.81 1.27 -6.56
CA ASP A 114 -16.52 1.29 -5.29
C ASP A 114 -17.91 1.90 -5.47
N GLN A 115 -18.92 1.22 -4.92
CA GLN A 115 -20.34 1.59 -4.96
C GLN A 115 -20.89 1.82 -3.54
N SER A 116 -20.02 2.18 -2.60
CA SER A 116 -20.37 2.44 -1.20
C SER A 116 -21.24 3.69 -1.06
N ILE A 117 -22.02 3.73 0.03
CA ILE A 117 -22.75 4.93 0.44
C ILE A 117 -21.80 5.89 1.15
N THR A 118 -20.87 5.35 1.96
CA THR A 118 -19.77 6.11 2.54
C THR A 118 -18.87 6.61 1.42
N SER A 119 -18.59 7.91 1.40
CA SER A 119 -17.67 8.50 0.42
C SER A 119 -16.21 8.25 0.79
N ALA A 120 -15.33 8.36 -0.20
CA ALA A 120 -13.88 8.34 0.00
C ALA A 120 -13.44 9.33 1.10
N ASP A 121 -13.88 10.59 1.02
CA ASP A 121 -13.58 11.64 2.00
C ASP A 121 -14.04 11.29 3.43
N ALA A 122 -15.19 10.63 3.57
CA ALA A 122 -15.71 10.22 4.86
C ALA A 122 -14.86 9.10 5.48
N LEU A 123 -14.40 8.14 4.66
CA LEU A 123 -13.48 7.10 5.11
C LEU A 123 -12.13 7.69 5.52
N VAL A 124 -11.55 8.59 4.70
CA VAL A 124 -10.29 9.27 5.03
C VAL A 124 -10.41 10.02 6.36
N THR A 125 -11.49 10.78 6.54
CA THR A 125 -11.76 11.49 7.81
C THR A 125 -11.84 10.54 8.99
N GLN A 126 -12.49 9.38 8.82
CA GLN A 126 -12.59 8.36 9.85
C GLN A 126 -11.22 7.75 10.19
N LEU A 127 -10.39 7.44 9.20
CA LEU A 127 -9.05 6.89 9.38
C LEU A 127 -8.13 7.84 10.14
N TYR A 128 -8.11 9.12 9.76
CA TYR A 128 -7.32 10.13 10.46
C TYR A 128 -7.80 10.35 11.89
N ALA A 129 -9.12 10.34 12.12
CA ALA A 129 -9.67 10.43 13.46
C ALA A 129 -9.33 9.21 14.32
N LEU A 130 -9.26 8.01 13.72
CA LEU A 130 -8.90 6.76 14.40
C LEU A 130 -7.46 6.80 14.92
N LYS A 131 -6.51 7.25 14.11
CA LYS A 131 -5.09 7.28 14.48
C LYS A 131 -4.65 8.57 15.15
N GLY A 132 -5.45 9.63 15.06
CA GLY A 132 -5.16 10.95 15.61
C GLY A 132 -4.04 11.70 14.88
N ASP A 133 -3.50 11.10 13.82
CA ASP A 133 -2.35 11.56 13.05
C ASP A 133 -2.47 11.06 11.60
N PRO A 134 -2.60 11.95 10.60
CA PRO A 134 -2.64 11.58 9.20
C PRO A 134 -1.42 10.78 8.74
N ASP A 135 -0.25 11.04 9.34
CA ASP A 135 1.01 10.40 8.94
C ASP A 135 1.08 8.92 9.36
N LYS A 136 0.13 8.49 10.21
CA LYS A 136 -0.04 7.08 10.60
C LYS A 136 -1.00 6.31 9.71
N VAL A 137 -1.54 6.90 8.65
CA VAL A 137 -2.52 6.29 7.76
C VAL A 137 -2.04 6.38 6.32
N VAL A 138 -2.04 5.25 5.63
CA VAL A 138 -1.86 5.20 4.18
C VAL A 138 -2.87 4.22 3.59
N VAL A 139 -3.41 4.55 2.42
CA VAL A 139 -4.33 3.65 1.70
C VAL A 139 -3.79 3.38 0.30
N HIS A 140 -3.70 2.11 -0.05
CA HIS A 140 -3.30 1.64 -1.37
C HIS A 140 -4.49 0.96 -2.07
N ALA A 141 -4.40 0.83 -3.39
CA ALA A 141 -5.36 0.06 -4.16
C ALA A 141 -4.66 -0.73 -5.27
N VAL A 142 -5.14 -1.94 -5.52
CA VAL A 142 -4.91 -2.72 -6.73
C VAL A 142 -6.25 -2.82 -7.45
N ALA A 143 -6.46 -1.97 -8.44
CA ALA A 143 -7.74 -1.86 -9.15
C ALA A 143 -7.56 -1.50 -10.63
N GLY A 144 -8.65 -1.45 -11.40
CA GLY A 144 -8.58 -1.06 -12.81
C GLY A 144 -8.20 0.41 -12.99
N ASP A 145 -7.38 0.70 -14.01
CA ASP A 145 -6.77 2.02 -14.23
C ASP A 145 -7.81 3.15 -14.32
N VAL A 146 -7.66 4.21 -13.53
CA VAL A 146 -8.55 5.37 -13.64
C VAL A 146 -8.04 6.33 -14.74
N PRO A 147 -8.93 6.85 -15.62
CA PRO A 147 -10.39 6.78 -15.58
C PRO A 147 -11.03 5.71 -16.48
N GLY A 148 -10.24 4.82 -17.11
CA GLY A 148 -10.71 4.00 -18.23
C GLY A 148 -10.96 2.51 -17.95
N GLY A 149 -10.52 2.02 -16.79
CA GLY A 149 -10.32 0.61 -16.52
C GLY A 149 -9.16 0.03 -17.33
N CYS A 150 -9.08 -1.28 -17.35
CA CYS A 150 -8.14 -2.06 -18.15
C CYS A 150 -8.85 -3.28 -18.76
N PHE A 151 -8.12 -4.19 -19.42
CA PHE A 151 -8.76 -5.26 -20.21
C PHE A 151 -9.69 -6.17 -19.39
N SER A 152 -9.39 -6.40 -18.12
CA SER A 152 -10.13 -7.30 -17.23
C SER A 152 -10.77 -6.61 -16.03
N ALA A 153 -10.81 -5.28 -15.99
CA ALA A 153 -11.35 -4.53 -14.86
C ALA A 153 -11.94 -3.17 -15.28
N GLU A 154 -13.01 -2.77 -14.61
CA GLU A 154 -13.56 -1.42 -14.66
C GLU A 154 -12.66 -0.44 -13.87
N PRO A 155 -12.73 0.89 -14.11
CA PRO A 155 -11.92 1.84 -13.35
C PRO A 155 -12.26 1.77 -11.86
N GLY A 156 -11.24 1.68 -11.01
CA GLY A 156 -11.36 1.65 -9.54
C GLY A 156 -11.75 2.99 -8.93
N LEU A 157 -12.82 3.61 -9.44
CA LEU A 157 -13.35 4.89 -8.95
C LEU A 157 -13.71 4.78 -7.47
N GLY A 158 -13.42 5.84 -6.71
CA GLY A 158 -13.61 5.88 -5.27
C GLY A 158 -12.40 5.36 -4.51
N TYR A 159 -11.81 4.23 -4.93
CA TYR A 159 -10.54 3.77 -4.37
C TYR A 159 -9.40 4.74 -4.74
N ASP A 160 -9.36 5.23 -5.97
CA ASP A 160 -8.38 6.22 -6.43
C ASP A 160 -8.43 7.52 -5.60
N GLU A 161 -9.64 7.96 -5.22
CA GLU A 161 -9.85 9.15 -4.40
C GLU A 161 -9.25 8.97 -2.99
N VAL A 162 -9.47 7.83 -2.34
CA VAL A 162 -8.91 7.53 -1.01
C VAL A 162 -7.39 7.41 -1.07
N VAL A 163 -6.87 6.73 -2.09
CA VAL A 163 -5.42 6.58 -2.31
C VAL A 163 -4.76 7.95 -2.49
N ALA A 164 -5.30 8.78 -3.37
CA ALA A 164 -4.78 10.13 -3.61
C ALA A 164 -4.82 11.01 -2.36
N ALA A 165 -5.88 10.91 -1.56
CA ALA A 165 -6.05 11.71 -0.34
C ALA A 165 -5.09 11.31 0.80
N THR A 166 -4.58 10.08 0.78
CA THR A 166 -3.69 9.52 1.82
C THR A 166 -2.25 9.33 1.35
N GLY A 167 -1.94 9.72 0.10
CA GLY A 167 -0.60 9.64 -0.47
C GLY A 167 -0.11 8.21 -0.73
N GLY A 168 -1.02 7.24 -0.82
CA GLY A 168 -0.66 5.86 -1.08
C GLY A 168 -0.48 5.53 -2.56
N LEU A 169 -0.46 4.23 -2.86
CA LEU A 169 -0.11 3.70 -4.17
C LEU A 169 -1.35 3.11 -4.86
N PHE A 170 -1.57 3.48 -6.12
CA PHE A 170 -2.60 2.91 -6.98
C PHE A 170 -1.94 2.07 -8.05
N LEU A 171 -2.13 0.76 -8.01
CA LEU A 171 -1.55 -0.20 -8.94
C LEU A 171 -2.63 -0.82 -9.81
N SER A 172 -2.27 -1.14 -11.05
CA SER A 172 -3.18 -1.77 -11.98
C SER A 172 -3.41 -3.22 -11.60
N ILE A 173 -4.67 -3.62 -11.40
CA ILE A 173 -5.04 -5.03 -11.22
C ILE A 173 -4.73 -5.88 -12.48
N CYS A 174 -4.61 -5.23 -13.64
CA CYS A 174 -4.19 -5.86 -14.89
C CYS A 174 -2.66 -6.01 -15.02
N ALA A 175 -1.88 -5.66 -14.00
CA ALA A 175 -0.44 -5.84 -14.01
C ALA A 175 -0.07 -7.30 -14.30
N THR A 176 0.91 -7.49 -15.19
CA THR A 176 1.43 -8.83 -15.51
C THR A 176 2.38 -9.35 -14.45
N ASP A 177 2.92 -8.46 -13.62
CA ASP A 177 3.85 -8.76 -12.53
C ASP A 177 3.24 -8.31 -11.20
N TRP A 178 2.51 -9.24 -10.57
CA TRP A 178 1.93 -9.01 -9.24
C TRP A 178 2.98 -9.05 -8.13
N GLY A 179 4.13 -9.69 -8.35
CA GLY A 179 5.21 -9.76 -7.37
C GLY A 179 5.77 -8.38 -7.08
N ALA A 180 6.19 -7.68 -8.14
CA ALA A 180 6.70 -6.30 -8.04
C ALA A 180 5.64 -5.32 -7.52
N ALA A 181 4.38 -5.49 -7.93
CA ALA A 181 3.28 -4.66 -7.42
C ALA A 181 3.10 -4.83 -5.89
N LEU A 182 3.19 -6.06 -5.39
CA LEU A 182 3.06 -6.35 -3.98
C LEU A 182 4.29 -5.91 -3.18
N GLU A 183 5.48 -5.94 -3.76
CA GLU A 183 6.70 -5.36 -3.15
C GLU A 183 6.52 -3.86 -2.90
N VAL A 184 6.09 -3.11 -3.92
CA VAL A 184 5.85 -1.66 -3.82
C VAL A 184 4.78 -1.32 -2.78
N ILE A 185 3.69 -2.11 -2.71
CA ILE A 185 2.69 -1.95 -1.64
C ILE A 185 3.27 -2.31 -0.28
N ALA A 186 4.12 -3.33 -0.17
CA ALA A 186 4.74 -3.73 1.08
C ALA A 186 5.63 -2.63 1.65
N GLU A 187 6.45 -1.98 0.82
CA GLU A 187 7.29 -0.84 1.20
C GLU A 187 6.44 0.32 1.73
N GLY A 188 5.37 0.66 1.00
CA GLY A 188 4.41 1.69 1.41
C GLY A 188 3.66 1.34 2.70
N ALA A 189 3.24 0.08 2.86
CA ALA A 189 2.50 -0.41 4.01
C ALA A 189 3.37 -0.54 5.28
N GLY A 190 4.66 -0.83 5.10
CA GLY A 190 5.66 -0.87 6.15
C GLY A 190 6.02 0.51 6.71
N GLY A 191 5.56 1.60 6.06
CA GLY A 191 5.86 2.97 6.46
C GLY A 191 7.35 3.32 6.30
N ARG A 192 8.06 2.57 5.46
CA ARG A 192 9.51 2.67 5.26
C ARG A 192 9.78 2.87 3.78
N ILE A 193 9.47 4.07 3.29
CA ILE A 193 9.99 4.48 1.98
C ILE A 193 11.42 4.96 2.26
N ASP A 194 12.39 4.08 2.06
CA ASP A 194 13.81 4.40 2.15
C ASP A 194 14.39 4.85 0.80
N THR A 195 13.67 4.59 -0.29
CA THR A 195 14.15 4.86 -1.65
C THR A 195 13.28 5.88 -2.37
N PHE A 196 13.91 6.96 -2.86
CA PHE A 196 13.26 8.09 -3.51
C PHE A 196 13.86 8.33 -4.90
N PRO A 197 13.17 7.94 -5.99
CA PRO A 197 13.68 8.11 -7.35
C PRO A 197 13.80 9.59 -7.74
N LEU A 198 14.85 9.93 -8.49
CA LEU A 198 15.08 11.27 -9.02
C LEU A 198 14.45 11.42 -10.39
N SER A 199 13.89 12.60 -10.66
CA SER A 199 13.20 12.89 -11.93
C SER A 199 14.12 13.03 -13.13
N GLU A 200 15.42 13.29 -12.93
CA GLU A 200 16.42 13.48 -13.98
C GLU A 200 17.78 12.88 -13.52
N ASP A 201 18.74 12.74 -14.44
CA ASP A 201 20.10 12.30 -14.11
C ASP A 201 20.86 13.41 -13.36
N PRO A 202 21.25 13.21 -12.08
CA PRO A 202 21.97 14.22 -11.32
C PRO A 202 23.46 14.23 -11.66
N TYR A 203 24.10 15.38 -11.49
CA TYR A 203 25.52 15.43 -11.19
C TYR A 203 25.68 15.09 -9.71
N GLU A 204 26.04 13.84 -9.41
CA GLU A 204 26.07 13.26 -8.06
C GLU A 204 26.68 14.18 -6.98
N PRO A 205 27.83 14.87 -7.20
CA PRO A 205 28.40 15.76 -6.19
C PRO A 205 27.57 17.02 -5.86
N SER A 206 26.47 17.25 -6.56
CA SER A 206 25.54 18.36 -6.33
C SER A 206 24.25 17.97 -5.62
N ILE A 207 24.06 16.68 -5.32
CA ILE A 207 22.86 16.20 -4.63
C ILE A 207 22.85 16.74 -3.20
N GLU A 208 21.79 17.46 -2.85
CA GLU A 208 21.47 17.90 -1.49
C GLU A 208 20.11 17.33 -1.10
N VAL A 209 20.07 16.55 -0.02
CA VAL A 209 18.83 16.00 0.55
C VAL A 209 18.40 16.83 1.75
N ARG A 210 17.10 17.13 1.84
CA ARG A 210 16.49 17.79 3.00
C ARG A 210 15.27 17.02 3.47
N ILE A 211 15.12 16.91 4.79
CA ILE A 211 13.92 16.36 5.45
C ILE A 211 13.30 17.51 6.27
N ASP A 212 12.03 17.82 6.01
CA ASP A 212 11.28 18.93 6.62
C ASP A 212 12.02 20.27 6.52
N GLY A 213 12.62 20.50 5.35
CA GLY A 213 13.42 21.68 5.03
C GLY A 213 14.79 21.74 5.72
N ARG A 214 15.21 20.69 6.44
CA ARG A 214 16.52 20.62 7.12
C ARG A 214 17.49 19.78 6.29
N PRO A 215 18.71 20.28 5.99
CA PRO A 215 19.73 19.50 5.29
C PRO A 215 20.12 18.24 6.05
N VAL A 216 20.20 17.12 5.33
CA VAL A 216 20.66 15.82 5.80
C VAL A 216 21.90 15.44 5.00
N VAL A 217 23.04 15.26 5.67
CA VAL A 217 24.36 15.12 5.03
C VAL A 217 24.96 13.71 5.15
N ASP A 218 24.29 12.84 5.91
CA ASP A 218 24.62 11.45 6.18
C ASP A 218 23.33 10.61 6.22
N GLY A 219 23.47 9.28 6.25
CA GLY A 219 22.30 8.40 6.33
C GLY A 219 21.56 8.18 5.01
N TRP A 220 22.17 8.52 3.88
CA TRP A 220 21.64 8.25 2.56
C TRP A 220 22.75 8.10 1.53
N THR A 221 22.43 7.44 0.43
CA THR A 221 23.30 7.22 -0.72
C THR A 221 22.53 7.45 -2.02
N TYR A 222 23.24 7.74 -3.10
CA TYR A 222 22.66 7.79 -4.45
C TYR A 222 22.95 6.47 -5.16
N ASP A 223 21.90 5.81 -5.65
CA ASP A 223 21.99 4.65 -6.53
C ASP A 223 21.88 5.11 -7.99
N ALA A 224 22.93 4.84 -8.77
CA ALA A 224 23.01 5.23 -10.18
C ALA A 224 22.35 4.22 -11.14
N GLU A 225 22.10 2.97 -10.71
CA GLU A 225 21.36 1.98 -11.50
C GLU A 225 19.86 2.33 -11.49
N ASP A 226 19.34 2.72 -10.33
CA ASP A 226 17.92 3.04 -10.14
C ASP A 226 17.62 4.55 -10.20
N ASN A 227 18.66 5.38 -10.34
CA ASN A 227 18.58 6.83 -10.29
C ASN A 227 17.78 7.35 -9.08
N ALA A 228 18.15 6.91 -7.86
CA ALA A 228 17.37 7.15 -6.64
C ALA A 228 18.24 7.50 -5.43
N ILE A 229 17.66 8.19 -4.44
CA ILE A 229 18.24 8.35 -3.10
C ILE A 229 17.76 7.21 -2.22
N HIS A 230 18.69 6.44 -1.69
CA HIS A 230 18.43 5.35 -0.75
C HIS A 230 18.92 5.75 0.65
N PHE A 231 18.02 5.83 1.63
CA PHE A 231 18.32 6.10 3.02
C PHE A 231 18.85 4.85 3.73
N ASP A 232 19.85 5.03 4.60
CA ASP A 232 20.34 3.95 5.46
C ASP A 232 19.22 3.49 6.41
N GLU A 233 19.30 2.24 6.84
CA GLU A 233 18.27 1.58 7.65
C GLU A 233 17.88 2.41 8.91
N ASP A 234 18.84 3.05 9.56
CA ASP A 234 18.65 3.89 10.76
C ASP A 234 18.37 5.37 10.47
N HIS A 235 18.25 5.74 9.19
CA HIS A 235 18.07 7.12 8.72
C HIS A 235 16.86 7.28 7.80
N VAL A 236 16.03 6.24 7.67
CA VAL A 236 14.77 6.33 6.93
C VAL A 236 13.90 7.43 7.53
N PRO A 237 13.42 8.39 6.71
CA PRO A 237 12.55 9.47 7.17
C PRO A 237 11.27 8.92 7.81
N GLU A 238 10.78 9.57 8.87
CA GLU A 238 9.48 9.23 9.43
C GLU A 238 8.38 9.52 8.39
N GLY A 239 7.30 8.72 8.40
CA GLY A 239 6.14 8.96 7.55
C GLY A 239 5.60 10.39 7.75
N GLY A 240 5.23 11.07 6.65
CA GLY A 240 4.76 12.46 6.67
C GLY A 240 5.85 13.53 6.51
N SER A 241 7.12 13.17 6.66
CA SER A 241 8.22 14.11 6.41
C SER A 241 8.28 14.55 4.95
N ALA A 242 8.50 15.85 4.72
CA ALA A 242 8.73 16.38 3.38
C ALA A 242 10.19 16.15 2.97
N ILE A 243 10.42 15.40 1.89
CA ILE A 243 11.75 15.12 1.36
C ILE A 243 11.97 15.94 0.10
N ASP A 244 12.90 16.89 0.17
CA ASP A 244 13.33 17.70 -0.96
C ASP A 244 14.74 17.24 -1.38
N VAL A 245 14.91 16.89 -2.66
CA VAL A 245 16.22 16.57 -3.25
C VAL A 245 16.55 17.61 -4.32
N ASP A 246 17.52 18.47 -4.01
CA ASP A 246 18.04 19.49 -4.93
C ASP A 246 19.31 18.97 -5.61
N TYR A 247 19.41 19.11 -6.94
CA TYR A 247 20.61 18.73 -7.68
C TYR A 247 20.77 19.51 -8.99
N THR A 248 21.98 19.54 -9.52
CA THR A 248 22.25 20.00 -10.89
C THR A 248 22.25 18.81 -11.84
N LEU A 249 21.85 19.03 -13.10
CA LEU A 249 21.81 17.94 -14.08
C LEU A 249 23.22 17.46 -14.45
N GLY A 250 23.36 16.14 -14.53
CA GLY A 250 24.53 15.50 -15.11
C GLY A 250 24.74 16.01 -16.53
N SER A 251 26.00 16.28 -16.90
CA SER A 251 26.28 16.65 -18.28
C SER A 251 25.90 15.49 -19.19
N SER A 252 24.87 15.65 -20.03
CA SER A 252 24.60 14.68 -21.08
C SER A 252 25.84 14.64 -21.98
N CYS A 253 26.63 13.57 -21.87
CA CYS A 253 27.62 13.27 -22.89
C CYS A 253 26.87 12.74 -24.11
N GLU A 254 26.31 13.63 -24.91
CA GLU A 254 25.95 13.30 -26.29
C GLU A 254 27.23 12.88 -27.03
N ARG A 255 27.31 11.61 -27.40
CA ARG A 255 28.29 11.06 -28.34
C ARG A 255 27.59 10.41 -29.52
#